data_AF-A0A957U6W7-F1
#
_entry.id   AF-A0A957U6W7-F1
#
_cell.length_a   1.000
_cell.length_b   1.000
_cell.length_c   1.000
_cell.angle_alpha   90.00
_cell.angle_beta   90.00
_cell.angle_gamma   90.00
#
_symmetry.space_group_name_H-M   'P 1'
#
loop_
_entity.id
_entity.type
_entity.pdbx_description
1 polymer ?
#
loop_
_entity_poly.entity_id
_entity_poly.type
_entity_poly.pdbx_seq_one_letter_code
_entity_poly.pdbx_strand_id
1 'polypeptide(L)'
;MPNASGEMTVEPDESAVATLDDDGGAGESQPGVLALLGRTLLFSTEPYAIVRDDDHPGRRGFVIVLVVVAIVAVAQMIAYWLGWLTAPRLDSLQGLLYSTVTDWPWYAEQVQQDPAFATQFQQGYLAGWEALRILLGYPTLTATISVDLSLIVTTFGNWFLFSVLAHWTARWFGSQARFVQTLGTVALAYAPLLLLVIQVVPGATVPLSLLFLLMLATKYLALKTTHNLGTPQTLFVLAAPYVIVAIVAALVALYGGAYGLEQLPYFRDAFKVQLFLAR
;
A
#
# COMPACT_ATOMS: atom_id res chain seq x y z
N MET A 1 -35.85 66.68 -58.46
CA MET A 1 -35.66 65.32 -59.00
C MET A 1 -35.27 64.40 -57.84
N PRO A 2 -36.02 63.32 -57.61
CA PRO A 2 -35.93 62.46 -56.42
C PRO A 2 -35.09 61.19 -56.68
N ASN A 3 -34.44 60.70 -55.62
CA ASN A 3 -34.06 59.29 -55.43
C ASN A 3 -33.73 59.19 -53.93
N ALA A 4 -34.57 58.67 -53.02
CA ALA A 4 -35.36 57.43 -52.99
C ALA A 4 -34.50 56.17 -52.99
N SER A 5 -33.83 55.93 -51.86
CA SER A 5 -33.40 54.60 -51.44
C SER A 5 -33.44 54.56 -49.91
N GLY A 6 -34.61 54.17 -49.40
CA GLY A 6 -34.77 53.79 -48.00
C GLY A 6 -34.25 52.38 -47.82
N GLU A 7 -33.17 52.23 -47.05
CA GLU A 7 -32.81 50.94 -46.45
C GLU A 7 -33.67 50.77 -45.20
N MET A 8 -34.58 49.81 -45.29
CA MET A 8 -35.40 49.33 -44.18
C MET A 8 -34.54 48.33 -43.39
N THR A 9 -33.86 48.81 -42.36
CA THR A 9 -33.25 47.94 -41.34
C THR A 9 -34.37 47.26 -40.58
N VAL A 10 -34.63 46.01 -40.92
CA VAL A 10 -35.47 45.10 -40.13
C VAL A 10 -34.60 44.67 -38.94
N GLU A 11 -34.83 45.29 -37.78
CA GLU A 11 -34.41 44.71 -36.50
C GLU A 11 -35.17 43.39 -36.32
N PRO A 12 -34.47 42.24 -36.15
CA PRO A 12 -35.14 41.05 -35.68
C PRO A 12 -35.51 41.29 -34.21
N ASP A 13 -36.79 41.21 -33.95
CA ASP A 13 -37.41 41.18 -32.63
C ASP A 13 -36.80 40.03 -31.80
N GLU A 14 -35.75 40.35 -31.04
CA GLU A 14 -35.05 39.45 -30.11
C GLU A 14 -35.80 39.38 -28.76
N SER A 15 -37.13 39.43 -28.78
CA SER A 15 -38.00 39.32 -27.60
C SER A 15 -38.67 37.96 -27.43
N ALA A 16 -38.08 36.91 -28.00
CA ALA A 16 -38.55 35.53 -27.83
C ALA A 16 -37.39 34.53 -27.65
N VAL A 17 -36.38 34.86 -26.84
CA VAL A 17 -35.62 33.81 -26.16
C VAL A 17 -36.36 33.52 -24.87
N ALA A 18 -37.17 32.47 -24.94
CA ALA A 18 -37.74 31.81 -23.79
C ALA A 18 -36.65 31.68 -22.72
N THR A 19 -36.88 32.38 -21.61
CA THR A 19 -36.33 32.06 -20.30
C THR A 19 -36.72 30.60 -20.01
N LEU A 20 -35.87 29.68 -20.46
CA LEU A 20 -35.73 28.41 -19.78
C LEU A 20 -35.00 28.74 -18.48
N ASP A 21 -35.80 29.16 -17.50
CA ASP A 21 -35.56 28.84 -16.11
C ASP A 21 -35.44 27.31 -16.03
N ASP A 22 -34.24 26.79 -16.32
CA ASP A 22 -33.81 25.50 -15.82
C ASP A 22 -33.37 25.72 -14.38
N ASP A 23 -34.38 25.99 -13.54
CA ASP A 23 -34.32 25.94 -12.09
C ASP A 23 -34.20 24.46 -11.70
N GLY A 24 -33.05 23.89 -12.05
CA GLY A 24 -32.68 22.51 -11.90
C GLY A 24 -31.43 22.42 -11.06
N GLY A 25 -31.55 22.74 -9.77
CA GLY A 25 -30.57 22.39 -8.73
C GLY A 25 -30.42 20.87 -8.60
N ALA A 26 -29.90 20.22 -9.63
CA ALA A 26 -29.39 18.88 -9.58
C ALA A 26 -28.03 18.98 -8.91
N GLY A 27 -27.98 18.73 -7.60
CA GLY A 27 -26.72 18.63 -6.87
C GLY A 27 -25.77 17.74 -7.66
N GLU A 28 -24.69 18.34 -8.18
CA GLU A 28 -23.65 17.62 -8.91
C GLU A 28 -23.20 16.46 -8.03
N SER A 29 -23.64 15.26 -8.40
CA SER A 29 -23.35 14.07 -7.62
C SER A 29 -21.85 13.89 -7.68
N GLN A 30 -21.17 14.19 -6.57
CA GLN A 30 -19.72 14.17 -6.51
C GLN A 30 -19.21 12.83 -7.07
N PRO A 31 -18.16 12.84 -7.90
CA PRO A 31 -17.70 11.63 -8.56
C PRO A 31 -17.33 10.55 -7.53
N GLY A 32 -17.84 9.35 -7.77
CA GLY A 32 -17.61 8.20 -6.91
C GLY A 32 -16.12 7.85 -6.78
N VAL A 33 -15.75 7.20 -5.68
CA VAL A 33 -14.35 6.84 -5.35
C VAL A 33 -13.66 6.06 -6.47
N LEU A 34 -14.37 5.11 -7.09
CA LEU A 34 -13.82 4.32 -8.20
C LEU A 34 -13.52 5.17 -9.45
N ALA A 35 -14.36 6.16 -9.75
CA ALA A 35 -14.14 7.07 -10.87
C ALA A 35 -12.90 7.95 -10.62
N LEU A 36 -12.72 8.44 -9.39
CA LEU A 36 -11.52 9.18 -9.00
C LEU A 36 -10.26 8.33 -9.11
N LEU A 37 -10.29 7.08 -8.63
CA LEU A 37 -9.17 6.14 -8.71
C LEU A 37 -8.81 5.82 -10.16
N GLY A 38 -9.80 5.53 -11.02
CA GLY A 38 -9.59 5.28 -12.45
C GLY A 38 -8.97 6.48 -13.17
N ARG A 39 -9.49 7.69 -12.95
CA ARG A 39 -8.93 8.92 -13.54
C ARG A 39 -7.51 9.20 -13.01
N THR A 40 -7.24 8.88 -11.75
CA THR A 40 -5.90 9.02 -11.14
C THR A 40 -4.89 8.07 -11.77
N LEU A 41 -5.28 6.82 -12.05
CA LEU A 41 -4.44 5.85 -12.76
C LEU A 41 -4.06 6.32 -14.17
N LEU A 42 -4.94 7.10 -14.79
CA LEU A 42 -4.70 7.75 -16.09
C LEU A 42 -3.95 9.08 -15.96
N PHE A 43 -3.38 9.38 -14.79
CA PHE A 43 -2.62 10.61 -14.50
C PHE A 43 -3.41 11.92 -14.69
N SER A 44 -4.74 11.88 -14.58
CA SER A 44 -5.55 13.11 -14.52
C SER A 44 -5.25 13.88 -13.24
N THR A 45 -5.13 15.20 -13.34
CA THR A 45 -4.94 16.11 -12.20
C THR A 45 -6.25 16.50 -11.52
N GLU A 46 -7.37 16.40 -12.23
CA GLU A 46 -8.71 16.78 -11.78
C GLU A 46 -9.14 16.05 -10.49
N PRO A 47 -8.95 14.73 -10.31
CA PRO A 47 -9.31 14.03 -9.08
C PRO A 47 -8.65 14.61 -7.83
N TYR A 48 -7.41 15.07 -7.94
CA TYR A 48 -6.69 15.66 -6.82
C TYR A 48 -7.27 17.01 -6.41
N ALA A 49 -7.70 17.84 -7.37
CA ALA A 49 -8.36 19.10 -7.07
C ALA A 49 -9.72 18.85 -6.40
N ILE A 50 -10.52 17.92 -6.93
CA ILE A 50 -11.82 17.53 -6.36
C ILE A 50 -11.67 17.08 -4.90
N VAL A 51 -10.70 16.21 -4.61
CA VAL A 51 -10.48 15.73 -3.23
C VAL A 51 -9.91 16.82 -2.34
N ARG A 52 -9.09 17.74 -2.85
CA ARG A 52 -8.51 18.86 -2.08
C ARG A 52 -9.57 19.87 -1.65
N ASP A 53 -10.52 20.14 -2.54
CA ASP A 53 -11.51 21.21 -2.42
C ASP A 53 -12.84 20.71 -1.82
N ASP A 54 -12.92 19.41 -1.50
CA ASP A 54 -14.00 18.81 -0.71
C ASP A 54 -14.13 19.44 0.69
N ASP A 55 -15.35 19.43 1.25
CA ASP A 55 -15.63 19.84 2.62
C ASP A 55 -14.85 19.00 3.66
N HIS A 56 -14.70 17.70 3.40
CA HIS A 56 -14.09 16.73 4.31
C HIS A 56 -12.98 15.91 3.62
N PRO A 57 -11.88 16.55 3.19
CA PRO A 57 -10.91 15.95 2.28
C PRO A 57 -10.20 14.73 2.90
N GLY A 58 -9.98 14.75 4.22
CA GLY A 58 -9.32 13.67 4.96
C GLY A 58 -10.22 12.46 5.15
N ARG A 59 -11.53 12.67 5.37
CA ARG A 59 -12.51 11.57 5.43
C ARG A 59 -12.60 10.90 4.06
N ARG A 60 -12.67 11.70 2.98
CA ARG A 60 -12.68 11.17 1.62
C ARG A 60 -11.40 10.41 1.29
N GLY A 61 -10.23 10.94 1.68
CA GLY A 61 -8.95 10.24 1.55
C GLY A 61 -8.92 8.92 2.29
N PHE A 62 -9.39 8.88 3.54
CA PHE A 62 -9.48 7.64 4.32
C PHE A 62 -10.35 6.59 3.60
N VAL A 63 -11.53 6.99 3.10
CA VAL A 63 -12.41 6.09 2.33
C VAL A 63 -11.73 5.61 1.05
N ILE A 64 -10.98 6.48 0.34
CA ILE A 64 -10.22 6.09 -0.85
C ILE A 64 -9.20 5.00 -0.51
N VAL A 65 -8.36 5.18 0.52
CA VAL A 65 -7.38 4.16 0.95
C VAL A 65 -8.08 2.88 1.38
N LEU A 66 -9.17 2.99 2.14
CA LEU A 66 -9.96 1.85 2.59
C LEU A 66 -10.50 1.03 1.41
N VAL A 67 -11.06 1.68 0.39
CA VAL A 67 -11.59 1.02 -0.81
C VAL A 67 -10.46 0.33 -1.59
N VAL A 68 -9.32 1.01 -1.78
CA VAL A 68 -8.15 0.41 -2.45
C VAL A 68 -7.68 -0.84 -1.72
N VAL A 69 -7.46 -0.74 -0.41
CA VAL A 69 -7.01 -1.86 0.42
C VAL A 69 -8.02 -2.99 0.43
N ALA A 70 -9.32 -2.69 0.54
CA ALA A 70 -10.37 -3.69 0.52
C ALA A 70 -10.41 -4.47 -0.79
N ILE A 71 -10.34 -3.78 -1.94
CA ILE A 71 -10.32 -4.41 -3.26
C ILE A 71 -9.10 -5.33 -3.40
N VAL A 72 -7.92 -4.83 -3.03
CA VAL A 72 -6.66 -5.58 -3.14
C VAL A 72 -6.66 -6.79 -2.20
N ALA A 73 -7.12 -6.64 -0.96
CA ALA A 73 -7.20 -7.74 0.00
C ALA A 73 -8.18 -8.83 -0.46
N VAL A 74 -9.36 -8.45 -0.98
CA VAL A 74 -10.31 -9.41 -1.55
C VAL A 74 -9.70 -10.15 -2.74
N ALA A 75 -8.99 -9.44 -3.63
CA ALA A 75 -8.29 -10.05 -4.74
C ALA A 75 -7.23 -11.06 -4.27
N GLN A 76 -6.45 -10.73 -3.25
CA GLN A 76 -5.46 -11.65 -2.69
C GLN A 76 -6.10 -12.86 -2.01
N MET A 77 -7.23 -12.69 -1.32
CA MET A 77 -8.00 -13.79 -0.74
C MET A 77 -8.52 -14.76 -1.82
N ILE A 78 -9.00 -14.22 -2.95
CA ILE A 78 -9.42 -15.04 -4.09
C ILE A 78 -8.22 -15.78 -4.69
N ALA A 79 -7.09 -15.08 -4.88
CA ALA A 79 -5.86 -15.70 -5.37
C ALA A 79 -5.39 -16.85 -4.47
N TYR A 80 -5.44 -16.64 -3.15
CA TYR A 80 -5.14 -17.67 -2.15
C TYR A 80 -6.08 -18.87 -2.28
N TRP A 81 -7.39 -18.62 -2.37
CA TRP A 81 -8.38 -19.69 -2.48
C TRP A 81 -8.20 -20.51 -3.77
N LEU A 82 -7.91 -19.85 -4.90
CA LEU A 82 -7.56 -20.50 -6.16
C LEU A 82 -6.25 -21.30 -6.06
N GLY A 83 -5.24 -20.75 -5.37
CA GLY A 83 -3.98 -21.43 -5.12
C GLY A 83 -4.16 -22.68 -4.25
N TRP A 84 -5.03 -22.60 -3.25
CA TRP A 84 -5.39 -23.74 -2.41
C TRP A 84 -6.11 -24.85 -3.21
N LEU A 85 -7.07 -24.48 -4.07
CA LEU A 85 -7.76 -25.44 -4.92
C LEU A 85 -6.86 -26.14 -5.96
N THR A 86 -5.80 -25.48 -6.38
CA THR A 86 -4.85 -26.00 -7.37
C THR A 86 -3.62 -26.65 -6.74
N ALA A 87 -3.48 -26.63 -5.41
CA ALA A 87 -2.36 -27.21 -4.70
C ALA A 87 -2.37 -28.76 -4.77
N PRO A 88 -1.23 -29.39 -5.10
CA PRO A 88 -1.03 -30.82 -4.90
C PRO A 88 -1.35 -31.25 -3.46
N ARG A 89 -1.87 -32.48 -3.27
CA ARG A 89 -2.26 -33.04 -1.96
C ARG A 89 -1.05 -33.28 -1.04
N LEU A 90 -0.41 -32.22 -0.58
CA LEU A 90 0.72 -32.27 0.37
C LEU A 90 0.28 -32.81 1.73
N ASP A 91 -0.98 -32.60 2.13
CA ASP A 91 -1.49 -33.10 3.41
C ASP A 91 -1.46 -34.64 3.48
N SER A 92 -1.68 -35.31 2.34
CA SER A 92 -1.58 -36.78 2.26
C SER A 92 -0.15 -37.25 2.43
N LEU A 93 0.84 -36.55 1.87
CA LEU A 93 2.26 -36.87 2.04
C LEU A 93 2.75 -36.57 3.46
N GLN A 94 2.30 -35.46 4.04
CA GLN A 94 2.59 -35.10 5.42
C GLN A 94 2.03 -36.13 6.40
N GLY A 95 0.80 -36.59 6.21
CA GLY A 95 0.22 -37.63 7.07
C GLY A 95 0.97 -38.95 6.96
N LEU A 96 1.32 -39.35 5.74
CA LEU A 96 2.02 -40.61 5.47
C LEU A 96 3.45 -40.61 6.02
N LEU A 97 4.20 -39.51 5.86
CA LEU A 97 5.52 -39.36 6.47
C LEU A 97 5.45 -39.34 8.00
N TYR A 98 4.45 -38.67 8.58
CA TYR A 98 4.29 -38.63 10.03
C TYR A 98 4.07 -40.04 10.58
N SER A 99 3.09 -40.77 10.02
CA SER A 99 2.77 -42.12 10.48
C SER A 99 3.97 -43.06 10.32
N THR A 100 4.66 -42.98 9.19
CA THR A 100 5.84 -43.82 8.92
C THR A 100 6.93 -43.59 9.95
N VAL A 101 7.20 -42.33 10.30
CA VAL A 101 8.25 -42.00 11.27
C VAL A 101 7.84 -42.41 12.69
N THR A 102 6.58 -42.23 13.07
CA THR A 102 6.08 -42.63 14.40
C THR A 102 5.97 -44.15 14.58
N ASP A 103 5.84 -44.90 13.49
CA ASP A 103 5.79 -46.37 13.51
C ASP A 103 7.16 -47.01 13.71
N TRP A 104 8.26 -46.25 13.63
CA TRP A 104 9.60 -46.82 13.80
C TRP A 104 9.93 -47.09 15.27
N PRO A 105 10.70 -48.16 15.58
CA PRO A 105 10.99 -48.57 16.96
C PRO A 105 11.66 -47.48 17.82
N TRP A 106 12.55 -46.68 17.23
CA TRP A 106 13.28 -45.62 17.93
C TRP A 106 12.36 -44.53 18.48
N TYR A 107 11.23 -44.26 17.81
CA TYR A 107 10.27 -43.24 18.24
C TYR A 107 9.57 -43.70 19.53
N ALA A 108 9.14 -44.96 19.57
CA ALA A 108 8.56 -45.56 20.75
C ALA A 108 9.53 -45.59 21.94
N GLU A 109 10.82 -45.86 21.68
CA GLU A 109 11.87 -45.80 22.70
C GLU A 109 12.05 -44.38 23.26
N GLN A 110 12.02 -43.35 22.41
CA GLN A 110 12.15 -41.97 22.87
C GLN A 110 10.93 -41.46 23.66
N VAL A 111 9.72 -41.84 23.25
CA VAL A 111 8.50 -41.48 24.00
C VAL A 111 8.47 -42.17 25.37
N GLN A 112 9.04 -43.37 25.49
CA GLN A 112 9.18 -44.05 26.79
C GLN A 112 10.22 -43.38 27.69
N GLN A 113 11.28 -42.78 27.13
CA GLN A 113 12.31 -42.06 27.87
C GLN A 113 11.85 -40.66 28.31
N ASP A 114 11.16 -39.93 27.42
CA ASP A 114 10.60 -38.61 27.70
C ASP A 114 9.15 -38.51 27.17
N PRO A 115 8.15 -38.47 28.06
CA PRO A 115 6.74 -38.28 27.68
C PRO A 115 6.47 -36.95 26.94
N ALA A 116 7.30 -35.93 27.15
CA ALA A 116 7.15 -34.63 26.47
C ALA A 116 7.62 -34.69 25.01
N PHE A 117 8.43 -35.69 24.64
CA PHE A 117 8.98 -35.84 23.30
C PHE A 117 7.88 -35.92 22.24
N ALA A 118 6.79 -36.66 22.50
CA ALA A 118 5.70 -36.80 21.53
C ALA A 118 5.08 -35.45 21.16
N THR A 119 4.85 -34.58 22.15
CA THR A 119 4.28 -33.25 21.94
C THR A 119 5.27 -32.32 21.24
N GLN A 120 6.54 -32.35 21.64
CA GLN A 120 7.60 -31.56 21.01
C GLN A 120 7.85 -31.97 19.56
N PHE A 121 7.86 -33.28 19.29
CA PHE A 121 8.01 -33.82 17.94
C PHE A 121 6.84 -33.42 17.05
N GLN A 122 5.60 -33.53 17.54
CA GLN A 122 4.43 -33.10 16.79
C GLN A 122 4.50 -31.60 16.45
N GLN A 123 4.86 -30.74 17.41
CA GLN A 123 5.01 -29.30 17.19
C GLN A 123 6.13 -28.99 16.20
N GLY A 124 7.29 -29.63 16.34
CA GLY A 124 8.43 -29.47 15.45
C GLY A 124 8.13 -29.97 14.03
N TYR A 125 7.39 -31.07 13.90
CA TYR A 125 6.95 -31.61 12.62
C TYR A 125 6.01 -30.65 11.89
N LEU A 126 5.01 -30.11 12.60
CA LEU A 126 4.10 -29.10 12.04
C LEU A 126 4.86 -27.83 11.63
N ALA A 127 5.74 -27.31 12.49
CA ALA A 127 6.55 -26.13 12.19
C ALA A 127 7.50 -26.36 11.00
N GLY A 128 8.12 -27.54 10.93
CA GLY A 128 8.99 -27.93 9.82
C GLY A 128 8.23 -28.00 8.49
N TRP A 129 7.03 -28.58 8.48
CA TRP A 129 6.18 -28.58 7.30
C TRP A 129 5.69 -27.20 6.89
N GLU A 130 5.39 -26.32 7.85
CA GLU A 130 5.04 -24.93 7.57
C GLU A 130 6.22 -24.18 6.92
N ALA A 131 7.44 -24.35 7.44
CA ALA A 131 8.65 -23.80 6.83
C ALA A 131 8.89 -24.35 5.41
N LEU A 132 8.65 -25.64 5.20
CA LEU A 132 8.81 -26.30 3.90
C LEU A 132 7.77 -25.80 2.89
N ARG A 133 6.52 -25.59 3.32
CA ARG A 133 5.47 -24.94 2.52
C ARG A 133 5.87 -23.52 2.13
N ILE A 134 6.39 -22.73 3.07
CA ILE A 134 6.89 -21.38 2.78
C ILE A 134 8.01 -21.42 1.73
N LEU A 135 9.00 -22.30 1.89
CA LEU A 135 10.13 -22.44 0.95
C LEU A 135 9.69 -22.86 -0.45
N LEU A 136 8.68 -23.71 -0.54
CA LEU A 136 8.10 -24.17 -1.80
C LEU A 136 7.04 -23.20 -2.37
N GLY A 137 6.77 -22.08 -1.71
CA GLY A 137 5.77 -21.11 -2.14
C GLY A 137 4.32 -21.59 -1.98
N TYR A 138 4.08 -22.60 -1.14
CA TYR A 138 2.72 -23.04 -0.83
C TYR A 138 2.05 -22.04 0.12
N PRO A 139 0.81 -21.62 -0.19
CA PRO A 139 0.06 -20.76 0.70
C PRO A 139 -0.23 -21.46 2.04
N THR A 140 0.20 -20.90 3.17
CA THR A 140 -0.27 -21.30 4.50
C THR A 140 -1.22 -20.28 5.06
N LEU A 141 -2.18 -20.73 5.88
CA LEU A 141 -3.22 -19.87 6.44
C LEU A 141 -2.61 -18.76 7.33
N THR A 142 -1.58 -19.10 8.10
CA THR A 142 -0.80 -18.16 8.92
C THR A 142 -0.10 -17.11 8.07
N ALA A 143 0.60 -17.54 7.00
CA ALA A 143 1.31 -16.64 6.11
C ALA A 143 0.36 -15.67 5.40
N THR A 144 -0.77 -16.17 4.87
CA THR A 144 -1.74 -15.33 4.15
C THR A 144 -2.39 -14.29 5.05
N ILE A 145 -2.87 -14.68 6.24
CA ILE A 145 -3.45 -13.71 7.19
C ILE A 145 -2.40 -12.67 7.59
N SER A 146 -1.15 -13.08 7.82
CA SER A 146 -0.08 -12.15 8.17
C SER A 146 0.24 -11.16 7.05
N VAL A 147 0.20 -11.61 5.79
CA VAL A 147 0.44 -10.77 4.61
C VAL A 147 -0.69 -9.78 4.39
N ASP A 148 -1.96 -10.22 4.49
CA ASP A 148 -3.12 -9.34 4.33
C ASP A 148 -3.18 -8.29 5.44
N LEU A 149 -2.96 -8.69 6.69
CA LEU A 149 -2.92 -7.77 7.82
C LEU A 149 -1.75 -6.79 7.70
N SER A 150 -0.58 -7.28 7.29
CA SER A 150 0.59 -6.45 7.02
C SER A 150 0.33 -5.44 5.92
N LEU A 151 -0.36 -5.83 4.84
CA LEU A 151 -0.75 -4.92 3.77
C LEU A 151 -1.63 -3.78 4.29
N ILE A 152 -2.64 -4.09 5.11
CA ILE A 152 -3.52 -3.09 5.70
C ILE A 152 -2.71 -2.12 6.58
N VAL A 153 -1.98 -2.65 7.56
CA VAL A 153 -1.22 -1.86 8.54
C VAL A 153 -0.16 -1.02 7.84
N THR A 154 0.59 -1.61 6.91
CA THR A 154 1.66 -0.95 6.18
C THR A 154 1.10 0.12 5.24
N THR A 155 -0.02 -0.12 4.57
CA THR A 155 -0.62 0.87 3.65
C THR A 155 -1.11 2.09 4.41
N PHE A 156 -1.90 1.89 5.47
CA PHE A 156 -2.41 3.00 6.30
C PHE A 156 -1.27 3.71 7.03
N GLY A 157 -0.32 2.97 7.60
CA GLY A 157 0.85 3.53 8.27
C GLY A 157 1.71 4.37 7.33
N ASN A 158 2.03 3.84 6.14
CA ASN A 158 2.80 4.57 5.14
C ASN A 158 2.05 5.79 4.62
N TRP A 159 0.74 5.68 4.38
CA TRP A 159 -0.08 6.81 3.91
C TRP A 159 -0.07 7.94 4.92
N PHE A 160 -0.39 7.62 6.19
CA PHE A 160 -0.41 8.61 7.26
C PHE A 160 0.97 9.23 7.50
N LEU A 161 2.00 8.39 7.66
CA LEU A 161 3.37 8.85 7.92
C LEU A 161 3.89 9.71 6.77
N PHE A 162 3.68 9.28 5.53
CA PHE A 162 4.08 10.05 4.34
C PHE A 162 3.36 11.39 4.29
N SER A 163 2.03 11.43 4.49
CA SER A 163 1.27 12.68 4.49
C SER A 163 1.72 13.65 5.58
N VAL A 164 2.07 13.17 6.78
CA VAL A 164 2.58 14.00 7.88
C VAL A 164 3.93 14.63 7.50
N LEU A 165 4.89 13.82 7.06
CA LEU A 165 6.22 14.29 6.70
C LEU A 165 6.19 15.21 5.48
N ALA A 166 5.40 14.86 4.46
CA ALA A 166 5.23 15.67 3.26
C ALA A 166 4.53 17.00 3.57
N HIS A 167 3.50 17.01 4.43
CA HIS A 167 2.87 18.24 4.87
C HIS A 167 3.85 19.15 5.59
N TRP A 168 4.61 18.61 6.55
CA TRP A 168 5.58 19.40 7.33
C TRP A 168 6.67 20.00 6.44
N THR A 169 7.25 19.20 5.55
CA THR A 169 8.27 19.68 4.61
C THR A 169 7.70 20.70 3.63
N ALA A 170 6.47 20.52 3.14
CA ALA A 170 5.80 21.50 2.29
C ALA A 170 5.53 22.84 3.00
N ARG A 171 5.26 22.82 4.32
CA ARG A 171 5.13 24.04 5.13
C ARG A 171 6.42 24.86 5.17
N TRP A 172 7.60 24.21 5.19
CA TRP A 172 8.87 24.93 5.12
C TRP A 172 9.08 25.67 3.80
N PHE A 173 8.47 25.22 2.70
CA PHE A 173 8.45 25.93 1.43
C PHE A 173 7.30 26.95 1.30
N GLY A 174 6.63 27.29 2.41
CA GLY A 174 5.60 28.32 2.45
C GLY A 174 4.21 27.86 2.01
N SER A 175 3.95 26.55 1.92
CA SER A 175 2.63 26.06 1.53
C SER A 175 1.54 26.44 2.55
N GLN A 176 0.37 26.84 2.03
CA GLN A 176 -0.81 27.18 2.81
C GLN A 176 -1.86 26.06 2.85
N ALA A 177 -1.61 24.92 2.22
CA ALA A 177 -2.53 23.80 2.23
C ALA A 177 -2.75 23.28 3.66
N ARG A 178 -3.95 22.82 3.98
CA ARG A 178 -4.28 22.20 5.27
C ARG A 178 -3.78 20.76 5.31
N PHE A 179 -3.41 20.25 6.49
CA PHE A 179 -2.97 18.86 6.65
C PHE A 179 -4.00 17.85 6.11
N VAL A 180 -5.28 18.12 6.39
CA VAL A 180 -6.41 17.29 5.96
C VAL A 180 -6.53 17.23 4.43
N GLN A 181 -6.13 18.29 3.72
CA GLN A 181 -6.08 18.32 2.26
C GLN A 181 -4.92 17.46 1.72
N THR A 182 -3.73 17.57 2.31
CA THR A 182 -2.58 16.70 1.99
C THR A 182 -2.92 15.23 2.22
N LEU A 183 -3.57 14.91 3.35
CA LEU A 183 -3.98 13.56 3.68
C LEU A 183 -4.99 13.02 2.65
N GLY A 184 -5.98 13.86 2.29
CA GLY A 184 -7.00 13.56 1.27
C GLY A 184 -6.42 13.25 -0.10
N THR A 185 -5.62 14.15 -0.65
CA THR A 185 -5.11 14.02 -2.02
C THR A 185 -4.04 12.94 -2.16
N VAL A 186 -3.19 12.74 -1.14
CA VAL A 186 -2.19 11.67 -1.14
C VAL A 186 -2.85 10.28 -1.10
N ALA A 187 -4.09 10.15 -0.60
CA ALA A 187 -4.82 8.88 -0.66
C ALA A 187 -5.00 8.38 -2.11
N LEU A 188 -5.26 9.30 -3.05
CA LEU A 188 -5.38 8.95 -4.47
C LEU A 188 -4.08 8.36 -5.04
N ALA A 189 -2.94 8.70 -4.44
CA ALA A 189 -1.65 8.17 -4.88
C ALA A 189 -1.48 6.66 -4.65
N TYR A 190 -2.38 6.05 -3.87
CA TYR A 190 -2.45 4.60 -3.67
C TYR A 190 -3.27 3.88 -4.74
N ALA A 191 -3.90 4.59 -5.69
CA ALA A 191 -4.62 3.98 -6.81
C ALA A 191 -3.82 2.93 -7.59
N PRO A 192 -2.50 3.08 -7.84
CA PRO A 192 -1.69 2.05 -8.50
C PRO A 192 -1.72 0.68 -7.83
N LEU A 193 -2.00 0.59 -6.52
CA LEU A 193 -2.16 -0.70 -5.84
C LEU A 193 -3.30 -1.54 -6.42
N LEU A 194 -4.29 -0.92 -7.08
CA LEU A 194 -5.35 -1.66 -7.77
C LEU A 194 -4.80 -2.56 -8.88
N LEU A 195 -3.61 -2.30 -9.41
CA LEU A 195 -2.97 -3.20 -10.37
C LEU A 195 -2.64 -4.57 -9.75
N LEU A 196 -2.45 -4.65 -8.43
CA LEU A 196 -2.22 -5.91 -7.72
C LEU A 196 -3.39 -6.90 -7.88
N VAL A 197 -4.59 -6.42 -8.25
CA VAL A 197 -5.76 -7.27 -8.53
C VAL A 197 -5.48 -8.27 -9.66
N ILE A 198 -4.59 -7.95 -10.60
CA ILE A 198 -4.24 -8.88 -11.69
C ILE A 198 -3.60 -10.18 -11.17
N GLN A 199 -3.02 -10.17 -9.98
CA GLN A 199 -2.38 -11.33 -9.35
C GLN A 199 -3.39 -12.39 -8.88
N VAL A 200 -4.70 -12.14 -9.03
CA VAL A 200 -5.73 -13.20 -8.97
C VAL A 200 -5.46 -14.29 -10.01
N VAL A 201 -4.89 -13.92 -11.16
CA VAL A 201 -4.52 -14.88 -12.20
C VAL A 201 -3.21 -15.57 -11.83
N PRO A 202 -3.18 -16.90 -11.69
CA PRO A 202 -1.95 -17.63 -11.39
C PRO A 202 -0.85 -17.32 -12.41
N GLY A 203 0.33 -16.95 -11.92
CA GLY A 203 1.49 -16.59 -12.76
C GLY A 203 1.51 -15.12 -13.23
N ALA A 204 0.43 -14.36 -13.05
CA ALA A 204 0.47 -12.91 -13.26
C ALA A 204 1.16 -12.23 -12.08
N THR A 205 2.19 -11.44 -12.35
CA THR A 205 2.90 -10.66 -11.34
C THR A 205 3.03 -9.22 -11.79
N VAL A 206 2.88 -8.29 -10.86
CA VAL A 206 3.13 -6.87 -11.11
C VAL A 206 4.51 -6.54 -10.56
N PRO A 207 5.46 -6.07 -11.38
CA PRO A 207 6.77 -5.68 -10.90
C PRO A 207 6.67 -4.59 -9.82
N LEU A 208 7.30 -4.82 -8.66
CA LEU A 208 7.30 -3.86 -7.56
C LEU A 208 7.88 -2.50 -7.95
N SER A 209 8.87 -2.50 -8.85
CA SER A 209 9.47 -1.27 -9.40
C SER A 209 8.46 -0.43 -10.18
N LEU A 210 7.60 -1.08 -10.98
CA LEU A 210 6.55 -0.40 -11.73
C LEU A 210 5.54 0.24 -10.77
N LEU A 211 5.05 -0.51 -9.78
CA LEU A 211 4.14 0.01 -8.76
C LEU A 211 4.74 1.17 -7.99
N PHE A 212 6.01 1.05 -7.60
CA PHE A 212 6.72 2.10 -6.90
C PHE A 212 6.79 3.38 -7.74
N LEU A 213 7.18 3.29 -9.02
CA LEU A 213 7.26 4.45 -9.91
C LEU A 213 5.89 5.09 -10.16
N LEU A 214 4.84 4.28 -10.36
CA LEU A 214 3.47 4.78 -10.51
C LEU A 214 3.00 5.51 -9.25
N MET A 215 3.22 4.91 -8.06
CA MET A 215 2.91 5.56 -6.78
C MET A 215 3.72 6.85 -6.58
N LEU A 216 4.99 6.88 -6.99
CA LEU A 216 5.83 8.06 -6.86
C LEU A 216 5.30 9.20 -7.76
N ALA A 217 4.92 8.87 -8.99
CA ALA A 217 4.35 9.82 -9.94
C ALA A 217 2.99 10.37 -9.46
N THR A 218 2.09 9.51 -8.95
CA THR A 218 0.80 9.97 -8.40
C THR A 218 0.98 10.78 -7.11
N LYS A 219 1.94 10.44 -6.24
CA LYS A 219 2.31 11.25 -5.07
C LYS A 219 2.84 12.62 -5.48
N TYR A 220 3.67 12.68 -6.52
CA TYR A 220 4.14 13.96 -7.07
C TYR A 220 2.97 14.84 -7.52
N LEU A 221 2.01 14.29 -8.28
CA LEU A 221 0.82 15.02 -8.71
C LEU A 221 -0.04 15.46 -7.53
N ALA A 222 -0.26 14.59 -6.54
CA ALA A 222 -0.99 14.92 -5.32
C ALA A 222 -0.38 16.14 -4.62
N LEU A 223 0.94 16.11 -4.39
CA LEU A 223 1.66 17.18 -3.70
C LEU A 223 1.68 18.47 -4.51
N LYS A 224 1.94 18.38 -5.83
CA LYS A 224 1.93 19.54 -6.73
C LYS A 224 0.59 20.25 -6.72
N THR A 225 -0.50 19.49 -6.88
CA THR A 225 -1.87 20.04 -6.90
C THR A 225 -2.29 20.57 -5.54
N THR A 226 -1.90 19.91 -4.45
CA THR A 226 -2.32 20.31 -3.10
C THR A 226 -1.59 21.55 -2.61
N HIS A 227 -0.27 21.56 -2.74
CA HIS A 227 0.58 22.57 -2.14
C HIS A 227 0.91 23.74 -3.08
N ASN A 228 0.56 23.61 -4.37
CA ASN A 228 0.85 24.58 -5.45
C ASN A 228 2.33 25.01 -5.46
N LEU A 229 3.23 24.05 -5.24
CA LEU A 229 4.67 24.28 -5.20
C LEU A 229 5.26 24.19 -6.61
N GLY A 230 6.38 24.88 -6.81
CA GLY A 230 7.20 24.67 -8.01
C GLY A 230 7.71 23.22 -8.11
N THR A 231 8.12 22.81 -9.32
CA THR A 231 8.63 21.47 -9.59
C THR A 231 9.79 21.05 -8.66
N PRO A 232 10.87 21.85 -8.47
CA PRO A 232 11.97 21.41 -7.62
C PRO A 232 11.58 21.29 -6.15
N GLN A 233 10.73 22.20 -5.65
CA GLN A 233 10.21 22.12 -4.28
C GLN A 233 9.33 20.88 -4.10
N THR A 234 8.48 20.56 -5.08
CA THR A 234 7.63 19.36 -5.04
C THR A 234 8.47 18.09 -5.00
N LEU A 235 9.54 18.01 -5.80
CA LEU A 235 10.46 16.87 -5.78
C LEU A 235 11.16 16.72 -4.42
N PHE A 236 11.56 17.83 -3.80
CA PHE A 236 12.16 17.79 -2.46
C PHE A 236 11.15 17.31 -1.41
N VAL A 237 9.93 17.85 -1.40
CA VAL A 237 8.85 17.44 -0.50
C VAL A 237 8.47 15.96 -0.70
N LEU A 238 8.53 15.48 -1.95
CA LEU A 238 8.29 14.07 -2.28
C LEU A 238 9.40 13.15 -1.75
N ALA A 239 10.67 13.55 -1.88
CA ALA A 239 11.83 12.75 -1.50
C ALA A 239 12.08 12.77 0.02
N ALA A 240 11.80 13.88 0.69
CA ALA A 240 12.15 14.09 2.10
C ALA A 240 11.56 13.03 3.06
N PRO A 241 10.28 12.59 2.96
CA PRO A 241 9.76 11.50 3.79
C PRO A 241 10.58 10.21 3.67
N TYR A 242 11.02 9.85 2.46
CA TYR A 242 11.82 8.65 2.25
C TYR A 242 13.22 8.78 2.84
N VAL A 243 13.87 9.94 2.67
CA VAL A 243 15.20 10.21 3.25
C VAL A 243 15.15 10.19 4.77
N ILE A 244 14.14 10.84 5.38
CA ILE A 244 13.95 10.87 6.83
C ILE A 244 13.75 9.46 7.38
N VAL A 245 12.86 8.67 6.78
CA VAL A 245 12.61 7.28 7.19
C VAL A 245 13.88 6.43 7.02
N ALA A 246 14.64 6.60 5.93
CA ALA A 246 15.89 5.88 5.72
C ALA A 246 16.95 6.23 6.77
N ILE A 247 17.08 7.50 7.14
CA ILE A 247 17.99 7.93 8.22
C ILE A 247 17.56 7.31 9.55
N VAL A 248 16.28 7.39 9.91
CA VAL A 248 15.76 6.80 11.15
C VAL A 248 15.99 5.28 11.17
N ALA A 249 15.71 4.58 10.07
CA ALA A 249 15.94 3.15 9.95
C ALA A 249 17.44 2.81 10.08
N ALA A 250 18.33 3.59 9.46
CA ALA A 250 19.77 3.41 9.60
C ALA A 250 20.24 3.61 11.05
N LEU A 251 19.74 4.64 11.74
CA LEU A 251 20.05 4.87 13.15
C LEU A 251 19.55 3.69 14.02
N VAL A 252 18.30 3.25 13.83
CA VAL A 252 17.75 2.10 14.54
C VAL A 252 18.58 0.84 14.28
N ALA A 253 19.01 0.59 13.05
CA ALA A 253 19.87 -0.54 12.72
C ALA A 253 21.25 -0.45 13.39
N LEU A 254 21.86 0.75 13.42
CA LEU A 254 23.15 0.96 14.07
C LEU A 254 23.07 0.80 15.59
N TYR A 255 22.08 1.41 16.25
CA TYR A 255 21.92 1.32 17.70
C TYR A 255 21.37 -0.04 18.15
N GLY A 256 20.41 -0.61 17.41
CA GLY A 256 19.88 -1.94 17.65
C GLY A 256 20.91 -3.04 17.41
N GLY A 257 21.75 -2.88 16.37
CA GLY A 257 22.89 -3.75 16.10
C GLY A 257 23.93 -3.69 17.22
N ALA A 258 24.28 -2.49 17.69
CA ALA A 258 25.19 -2.34 18.83
C ALA A 258 24.64 -3.04 20.10
N TYR A 259 23.37 -2.82 20.41
CA TYR A 259 22.72 -3.45 21.58
C TYR A 259 22.58 -4.97 21.44
N GLY A 260 22.32 -5.48 20.24
CA GLY A 260 22.27 -6.92 19.95
C GLY A 260 23.64 -7.60 20.07
N LEU A 261 24.71 -6.91 19.64
CA LEU A 261 26.09 -7.41 19.80
C LEU A 261 26.53 -7.45 21.27
N GLU A 262 26.07 -6.49 22.09
CA GLU A 262 26.34 -6.49 23.54
C GLU A 262 25.67 -7.64 24.29
N GLN A 263 24.54 -8.16 23.79
CA GLN A 263 23.83 -9.28 24.40
C GLN A 263 24.40 -10.66 24.04
N LEU A 264 25.29 -10.77 23.05
CA LEU A 264 25.91 -12.04 22.67
C LEU A 264 27.15 -12.31 23.56
N PRO A 265 27.09 -13.28 24.50
CA PRO A 265 28.20 -13.53 25.43
C PRO A 265 29.50 -13.90 24.70
N TYR A 266 29.40 -14.59 23.56
CA TYR A 266 30.54 -14.97 22.72
C TYR A 266 31.27 -13.80 22.07
N PHE A 267 30.59 -12.67 21.82
CA PHE A 267 31.23 -11.50 21.19
C PHE A 267 32.21 -10.82 22.16
N ARG A 268 31.87 -10.80 23.45
CA ARG A 268 32.74 -10.29 24.52
C ARG A 268 33.98 -11.15 24.73
N ASP A 269 33.83 -12.46 24.62
CA ASP A 269 34.94 -13.39 24.79
C ASP A 269 35.85 -13.43 23.55
N ALA A 270 35.28 -13.38 22.34
CA ALA A 270 36.06 -13.26 21.10
C ALA A 270 36.93 -11.99 21.08
N PHE A 271 36.40 -10.85 21.51
CA PHE A 271 37.17 -9.61 21.59
C PHE A 271 38.30 -9.67 22.62
N LYS A 272 38.10 -10.34 23.76
CA LYS A 272 39.17 -10.55 24.76
C LYS A 272 40.29 -11.43 24.24
N VAL A 273 39.96 -12.51 23.51
CA VAL A 273 40.99 -13.37 22.89
C VAL A 273 41.77 -12.60 21.85
N GLN A 274 41.12 -11.79 21.02
CA GLN A 274 41.80 -10.94 20.03
C GLN A 274 42.72 -9.89 20.68
N LEU A 275 42.28 -9.26 21.78
CA LEU A 275 43.09 -8.29 22.51
C LEU A 275 44.27 -8.92 23.25
N PHE A 276 44.12 -10.18 23.69
CA PHE A 276 45.19 -10.97 24.29
C PHE A 276 46.25 -11.39 23.25
N LEU A 277 45.83 -11.74 22.04
CA LEU A 277 46.73 -12.09 20.93
C LEU A 277 47.47 -10.88 20.32
N ALA A 278 47.02 -9.66 20.61
CA ALA A 278 47.61 -8.42 20.12
C ALA A 278 48.63 -7.78 21.10
N ARG A 279 48.86 -8.38 22.27
CA ARG A 279 49.93 -8.02 23.21
C ARG A 279 51.06 -9.04 23.15
#